data_AF-A0A1Y3NUA3-F1
#
_entry.id   AF-A0A1Y3NUA3-F1
#
_cell.length_a   1.000
_cell.length_b   1.000
_cell.length_c   1.000
_cell.angle_alpha   90.00
_cell.angle_beta   90.00
_cell.angle_gamma   90.00
#
_symmetry.space_group_name_H-M   'P 1'
#
loop_
_entity.id
_entity.type
_entity.pdbx_description
1 polymer ?
#
loop_
_entity_poly.entity_id
_entity_poly.type
_entity_poly.pdbx_seq_one_letter_code
_entity_poly.pdbx_strand_id
1 'polypeptide(L)'
;MNGALKPLPEPLKQSLKNVISQCFSFIIDVLNKSPFDISVPEDDEQIRKEEPADGSDKLYDCLLWNDENHSFDIVIKKLKEATNCTDERAEMISKNIDSHGRGCLCITEDIKKLKQMSEIINAVELRTTIRLLSETLKEEVVAYLIVYFSKL
;
A
#
# COMPACT_ATOMS: atom_id res chain seq x y z
N MET A 1 -50.31 -18.45 -6.66
CA MET A 1 -49.39 -19.49 -7.18
C MET A 1 -48.00 -19.19 -6.63
N ASN A 2 -47.60 -19.86 -5.56
CA ASN A 2 -46.25 -19.76 -5.00
C ASN A 2 -45.31 -20.56 -5.89
N GLY A 3 -44.67 -19.89 -6.85
CA GLY A 3 -43.57 -20.47 -7.60
C GLY A 3 -42.39 -20.65 -6.66
N ALA A 4 -42.24 -21.85 -6.10
CA ALA A 4 -41.06 -22.18 -5.31
C ALA A 4 -39.82 -21.92 -6.17
N LEU A 5 -38.98 -20.98 -5.73
CA LEU A 5 -37.72 -20.67 -6.39
C LEU A 5 -36.92 -21.96 -6.48
N LYS A 6 -36.54 -22.35 -7.72
CA LYS A 6 -35.68 -23.53 -7.91
C LYS A 6 -34.38 -23.28 -7.14
N PRO A 7 -33.88 -24.28 -6.39
CA PRO A 7 -32.61 -24.15 -5.70
C PRO A 7 -31.50 -23.89 -6.72
N LEU A 8 -30.54 -23.03 -6.35
CA LEU A 8 -29.37 -22.74 -7.16
C LEU A 8 -28.66 -24.04 -7.57
N PRO A 9 -28.20 -24.19 -8.83
CA PRO A 9 -27.40 -25.32 -9.25
C PRO A 9 -26.16 -25.49 -8.36
N GLU A 10 -25.87 -26.73 -7.98
CA GLU A 10 -24.73 -27.01 -7.07
C GLU A 10 -23.37 -26.54 -7.62
N PRO A 11 -23.06 -26.69 -8.92
CA PRO A 11 -21.82 -26.15 -9.47
C PRO A 11 -21.68 -24.64 -9.29
N LEU A 12 -22.78 -23.90 -9.40
CA LEU A 12 -22.77 -22.45 -9.21
C LEU A 12 -22.56 -22.09 -7.74
N LYS A 13 -23.21 -22.80 -6.80
CA LYS A 13 -22.96 -22.60 -5.36
C LYS A 13 -21.49 -22.86 -5.01
N GLN A 14 -20.91 -23.93 -5.54
CA GLN A 14 -19.51 -24.27 -5.28
C GLN A 14 -18.57 -23.23 -5.87
N SER A 15 -18.84 -22.75 -7.09
CA SER A 15 -18.08 -21.67 -7.71
C SER A 15 -18.13 -20.38 -6.87
N LEU A 16 -19.31 -19.97 -6.40
CA LEU A 16 -19.47 -18.80 -5.53
C LEU A 16 -18.69 -18.95 -4.22
N LYS A 17 -18.82 -20.11 -3.55
CA LYS A 17 -18.05 -20.40 -2.33
C LYS A 17 -16.55 -20.31 -2.58
N ASN A 18 -16.07 -20.88 -3.68
CA ASN A 18 -14.64 -20.87 -4.01
C ASN A 18 -14.12 -19.45 -4.27
N VAL A 19 -14.90 -18.60 -4.94
CA VAL A 19 -14.51 -17.19 -5.16
C VAL A 19 -14.43 -16.43 -3.85
N ILE A 20 -15.47 -16.54 -3.01
CA ILE A 20 -15.49 -15.89 -1.68
C ILE A 20 -14.30 -16.37 -0.84
N SER A 21 -14.07 -17.67 -0.75
CA SER A 21 -12.93 -18.22 -0.01
C SER A 21 -11.59 -17.70 -0.51
N GLN A 22 -11.38 -17.63 -1.84
CA GLN A 22 -10.15 -17.08 -2.41
C GLN A 22 -9.97 -15.59 -2.09
N CYS A 23 -11.04 -14.79 -2.15
CA CYS A 23 -10.96 -13.39 -1.76
C CYS A 23 -10.54 -13.23 -0.29
N PHE A 24 -11.15 -14.00 0.63
CA PHE A 24 -10.79 -13.93 2.04
C PHE A 24 -9.37 -14.44 2.33
N SER A 25 -8.95 -15.53 1.68
CA SER A 25 -7.56 -16.01 1.78
C SER A 25 -6.58 -14.94 1.30
N PHE A 26 -6.84 -14.31 0.15
CA PHE A 26 -6.01 -13.23 -0.36
C PHE A 26 -5.94 -12.03 0.59
N ILE A 27 -7.09 -11.60 1.15
CA ILE A 27 -7.14 -10.52 2.15
C ILE A 27 -6.26 -10.86 3.36
N ILE A 28 -6.40 -12.06 3.92
CA ILE A 28 -5.64 -12.49 5.10
C ILE A 28 -4.14 -12.56 4.79
N ASP A 29 -3.77 -13.12 3.63
CA ASP A 29 -2.37 -13.27 3.24
C ASP A 29 -1.66 -11.92 3.07
N VAL A 30 -2.35 -10.93 2.49
CA VAL A 30 -1.82 -9.57 2.32
C VAL A 30 -1.72 -8.88 3.67
N LEU A 31 -2.77 -8.89 4.49
CA LEU A 31 -2.77 -8.24 5.80
C LEU A 31 -1.71 -8.81 6.76
N ASN A 32 -1.40 -10.10 6.66
CA ASN A 32 -0.33 -10.73 7.45
C ASN A 32 1.08 -10.27 7.03
N LYS A 33 1.24 -9.76 5.81
CA LYS A 33 2.52 -9.25 5.30
C LYS A 33 2.64 -7.73 5.43
N SER A 34 1.51 -7.02 5.46
CA SER A 34 1.46 -5.57 5.59
C SER A 34 2.26 -5.04 6.79
N PRO A 35 2.87 -3.86 6.68
CA PRO A 35 3.72 -3.32 7.74
C PRO A 35 2.86 -2.95 8.95
N PHE A 36 3.11 -3.57 10.10
CA PHE A 36 2.49 -3.17 11.36
C PHE A 36 3.22 -2.00 12.02
N ASP A 37 4.56 -2.03 11.94
CA ASP A 37 5.42 -0.93 12.36
C ASP A 37 5.82 -0.09 11.15
N ILE A 38 5.53 1.21 11.19
CA ILE A 38 5.84 2.16 10.12
C ILE A 38 7.31 2.56 10.23
N SER A 39 8.18 1.74 9.65
CA SER A 39 9.62 1.99 9.61
C SER A 39 10.24 1.48 8.31
N VAL A 40 11.44 1.98 8.03
CA VAL A 40 12.26 1.51 6.90
C VAL A 40 13.26 0.48 7.42
N PRO A 41 13.34 -0.73 6.81
CA PRO A 41 14.34 -1.72 7.17
C PRO A 41 15.77 -1.20 6.99
N GLU A 42 16.63 -1.45 7.98
CA GLU A 42 18.05 -1.04 7.92
C GLU A 42 18.80 -1.77 6.80
N ASP A 43 18.52 -3.06 6.62
CA ASP A 43 19.17 -3.91 5.64
C ASP A 43 18.38 -3.97 4.33
N ASP A 44 19.06 -3.78 3.20
CA ASP A 44 18.48 -3.91 1.87
C ASP A 44 18.00 -5.35 1.63
N GLU A 45 18.66 -6.36 2.21
CA GLU A 45 18.27 -7.76 2.05
C GLU A 45 16.90 -8.07 2.67
N GLN A 46 16.50 -7.34 3.71
CA GLN A 46 15.16 -7.47 4.28
C GLN A 46 14.07 -6.98 3.32
N ILE A 47 14.36 -5.91 2.58
CA ILE A 47 13.46 -5.36 1.56
C ILE A 47 13.40 -6.32 0.36
N ARG A 48 14.55 -6.88 -0.05
CA ARG A 48 14.67 -7.82 -1.17
C ARG A 48 14.12 -9.21 -0.89
N LYS A 49 13.93 -9.58 0.38
CA LYS A 49 13.39 -10.90 0.76
C LYS A 49 12.02 -11.20 0.14
N GLU A 50 11.28 -10.15 -0.22
CA GLU A 50 9.96 -10.26 -0.82
C GLU A 50 10.03 -10.45 -2.35
N GLU A 51 11.22 -10.31 -2.98
CA GLU A 51 11.39 -10.46 -4.42
C GLU A 51 10.97 -11.87 -4.87
N PRO A 52 10.19 -11.99 -5.97
CA PRO A 52 9.85 -13.29 -6.51
C PRO A 52 11.11 -13.95 -7.09
N ALA A 53 11.21 -15.28 -6.95
CA ALA A 53 12.37 -16.05 -7.41
C ALA A 53 12.62 -15.99 -8.93
N ASP A 54 11.60 -15.61 -9.70
CA ASP A 54 11.70 -15.41 -11.15
C ASP A 54 12.23 -14.02 -11.54
N GLY A 55 12.42 -13.12 -10.56
CA GLY A 55 12.89 -11.76 -10.77
C GLY A 55 11.92 -10.86 -11.53
N SER A 56 10.64 -11.22 -11.59
CA SER A 56 9.60 -10.49 -12.33
C SER A 56 9.20 -9.15 -11.69
N ASP A 57 9.45 -8.98 -10.38
CA ASP A 57 9.19 -7.75 -9.65
C ASP A 57 10.45 -7.25 -8.95
N LYS A 58 10.81 -6.00 -9.23
CA LYS A 58 12.00 -5.32 -8.71
C LYS A 58 11.73 -3.83 -8.46
N LEU A 59 10.48 -3.41 -8.57
CA LEU A 59 10.11 -2.02 -8.31
C LEU A 59 9.77 -1.88 -6.84
N TYR A 60 10.38 -0.88 -6.21
CA TYR A 60 10.15 -0.53 -4.83
C TYR A 60 9.48 0.82 -4.75
N ASP A 61 8.63 1.01 -3.75
CA ASP A 61 8.07 2.31 -3.42
C ASP A 61 8.60 2.83 -2.08
N CYS A 62 8.55 4.15 -1.91
CA CYS A 62 8.68 4.79 -0.61
C CYS A 62 7.37 5.50 -0.31
N LEU A 63 6.66 5.05 0.71
CA LEU A 63 5.38 5.62 1.13
C LEU A 63 5.60 6.49 2.36
N LEU A 64 5.06 7.71 2.34
CA LEU A 64 4.92 8.58 3.51
C LEU A 64 3.56 8.34 4.14
N TRP A 65 3.54 8.13 5.46
CA TRP A 65 2.33 7.91 6.24
C TRP A 65 1.85 9.21 6.88
N ASN A 66 0.52 9.37 6.92
CA ASN A 66 -0.11 10.50 7.59
C ASN A 66 0.10 10.40 9.11
N ASP A 67 0.22 11.56 9.76
CA ASP A 67 0.14 11.68 11.20
C ASP A 67 -0.75 12.86 11.60
N GLU A 68 -1.16 12.91 12.86
CA GLU A 68 -2.04 13.98 13.38
C GLU A 68 -1.25 15.19 13.89
N ASN A 69 0.09 15.19 13.80
CA ASN A 69 0.95 16.12 14.52
C ASN A 69 1.55 17.18 13.60
N HIS A 70 1.92 16.82 12.37
CA HIS A 70 2.63 17.71 11.46
C HIS A 70 1.69 18.56 10.61
N SER A 71 2.07 19.81 10.39
CA SER A 71 1.35 20.70 9.48
C SER A 71 1.66 20.40 8.01
N PHE A 72 0.71 20.72 7.14
CA PHE A 72 0.88 20.65 5.68
C PHE A 72 2.15 21.36 5.19
N ASP A 73 2.49 22.52 5.77
CA ASP A 73 3.68 23.28 5.38
C ASP A 73 4.98 22.51 5.66
N ILE A 74 5.05 21.79 6.78
CA ILE A 74 6.20 20.93 7.11
C ILE A 74 6.29 19.78 6.12
N VAL A 75 5.16 19.11 5.86
CA VAL A 75 5.08 17.97 4.94
C VAL A 75 5.49 18.40 3.53
N ILE A 76 4.91 19.48 2.99
CA ILE A 76 5.22 20.01 1.66
C ILE A 76 6.69 20.37 1.54
N LYS A 77 7.25 21.08 2.53
CA LYS A 77 8.67 21.44 2.54
C LYS A 77 9.57 20.19 2.45
N LYS A 78 9.24 19.17 3.25
CA LYS A 78 10.01 17.92 3.31
C LYS A 78 9.85 17.07 2.06
N LEU A 79 8.65 17.03 1.48
CA LEU A 79 8.40 16.41 0.19
C LEU A 79 9.26 17.03 -0.91
N LYS A 80 9.34 18.36 -0.97
CA LYS A 80 10.18 19.06 -1.95
C LYS A 80 11.67 18.78 -1.72
N GLU A 81 12.12 18.81 -0.47
CA GLU A 81 13.51 18.51 -0.12
C GLU A 81 13.90 17.09 -0.53
N ALA A 82 13.04 16.10 -0.27
CA ALA A 82 13.31 14.69 -0.58
C ALA A 82 13.21 14.37 -2.08
N THR A 83 12.21 14.92 -2.76
CA THR A 83 11.86 14.50 -4.15
C THR A 83 12.28 15.49 -5.23
N ASN A 84 12.69 16.71 -4.84
CA ASN A 84 12.95 17.84 -5.74
C ASN A 84 11.78 18.14 -6.70
N CYS A 85 10.54 17.94 -6.23
CA CYS A 85 9.33 18.19 -7.02
C CYS A 85 8.84 19.65 -6.95
N THR A 86 7.89 19.98 -7.82
CA THR A 86 7.23 21.30 -7.82
C THR A 86 6.31 21.47 -6.61
N ASP A 87 5.99 22.72 -6.27
CA ASP A 87 5.02 23.04 -5.23
C ASP A 87 3.66 22.38 -5.49
N GLU A 88 3.15 22.41 -6.72
CA GLU A 88 1.85 21.80 -7.03
C GLU A 88 1.86 20.29 -6.79
N ARG A 89 2.98 19.62 -7.13
CA ARG A 89 3.12 18.19 -6.90
C ARG A 89 3.21 17.87 -5.41
N ALA A 90 3.96 18.65 -4.64
CA ALA A 90 4.08 18.46 -3.20
C ALA A 90 2.74 18.66 -2.49
N GLU A 91 1.98 19.70 -2.85
CA GLU A 91 0.63 19.93 -2.34
C GLU A 91 -0.33 18.79 -2.68
N MET A 92 -0.29 18.29 -3.93
CA MET A 92 -1.11 17.16 -4.36
C MET A 92 -0.80 15.91 -3.54
N ILE A 93 0.48 15.58 -3.36
CA ILE A 93 0.91 14.43 -2.55
C ILE A 93 0.46 14.62 -1.09
N SER A 94 0.62 15.81 -0.52
CA SER A 94 0.23 16.08 0.87
C SER A 94 -1.28 15.94 1.09
N LYS A 95 -2.11 16.41 0.16
CA LYS A 95 -3.58 16.23 0.21
C LYS A 95 -3.98 14.76 0.06
N ASN A 96 -3.27 14.01 -0.77
CA ASN A 96 -3.50 12.57 -0.91
C ASN A 96 -3.16 11.83 0.38
N ILE A 97 -2.05 12.17 1.04
CA ILE A 97 -1.65 11.56 2.33
C ILE A 97 -2.71 11.82 3.41
N ASP A 98 -3.18 13.05 3.54
CA ASP A 98 -4.23 13.42 4.50
C ASP A 98 -5.52 12.63 4.29
N SER A 99 -5.94 12.47 3.03
CA SER A 99 -7.20 11.79 2.68
C SER A 99 -7.11 10.26 2.67
N HIS A 100 -5.99 9.68 2.26
CA HIS A 100 -5.82 8.22 2.08
C HIS A 100 -5.02 7.57 3.22
N GLY A 101 -4.44 8.36 4.13
CA GLY A 101 -3.59 7.91 5.23
C GLY A 101 -2.13 7.66 4.86
N ARG A 102 -1.80 7.58 3.56
CA ARG A 102 -0.43 7.45 3.05
C ARG A 102 -0.31 7.90 1.60
N GLY A 103 0.91 8.16 1.13
CA GLY A 103 1.17 8.59 -0.24
C GLY A 103 2.56 8.20 -0.74
N CYS A 104 2.63 7.82 -2.02
CA CYS A 104 3.87 7.40 -2.66
C CYS A 104 4.75 8.60 -3.04
N LEU A 105 6.00 8.58 -2.56
CA LEU A 105 7.02 9.59 -2.86
C LEU A 105 7.74 9.30 -4.17
N CYS A 106 8.16 8.05 -4.34
CA CYS A 106 8.97 7.59 -5.47
C CYS A 106 8.79 6.09 -5.68
N ILE A 107 8.88 5.67 -6.94
CA ILE A 107 8.93 4.27 -7.37
C ILE A 107 10.21 4.09 -8.18
N THR A 108 11.05 3.12 -7.83
CA THR A 108 12.32 2.83 -8.52
C THR A 108 12.87 1.47 -8.12
N GLU A 109 13.79 0.91 -8.90
CA GLU A 109 14.59 -0.28 -8.52
C GLU A 109 15.73 0.08 -7.55
N ASP A 110 16.06 1.37 -7.42
CA ASP A 110 17.14 1.88 -6.58
C ASP A 110 16.69 2.11 -5.13
N ILE A 111 16.84 1.08 -4.29
CA ILE A 111 16.53 1.13 -2.85
C ILE A 111 17.33 2.23 -2.13
N LYS A 112 18.59 2.50 -2.55
CA LYS A 112 19.42 3.53 -1.90
C LYS A 112 18.83 4.91 -2.09
N LYS A 113 18.34 5.21 -3.30
CA LYS A 113 17.62 6.45 -3.57
C LYS A 113 16.37 6.59 -2.70
N LEU A 114 15.61 5.50 -2.51
CA LEU A 114 14.43 5.51 -1.63
C LEU A 114 14.82 5.76 -0.16
N LYS A 115 15.90 5.12 0.32
CA LYS A 115 16.43 5.34 1.68
C LYS A 115 16.89 6.78 1.90
N GLN A 116 17.58 7.39 0.95
CA GLN A 116 17.97 8.81 1.02
C GLN A 116 16.74 9.73 1.14
N MET A 117 15.69 9.47 0.34
CA MET A 117 14.43 10.23 0.45
C MET A 117 13.78 10.01 1.82
N SER A 118 13.75 8.78 2.30
CA SER A 118 13.21 8.41 3.60
C SER A 118 13.94 9.11 4.75
N GLU A 119 15.27 9.20 4.73
CA GLU A 119 16.06 9.87 5.76
C GLU A 119 15.69 11.36 5.88
N ILE A 120 15.51 12.04 4.75
CA ILE A 120 15.12 13.46 4.71
C ILE A 120 13.75 13.68 5.35
N ILE A 121 12.78 12.80 5.07
CA ILE A 121 11.43 12.84 5.64
C ILE A 121 11.47 12.52 7.13
N ASN A 122 12.13 11.42 7.53
CA ASN A 122 12.18 10.94 8.90
C ASN A 122 12.93 11.88 9.86
N ALA A 123 13.75 12.80 9.34
CA ALA A 123 14.45 13.82 10.13
C ALA A 123 13.52 14.80 10.87
N VAL A 124 12.23 14.85 10.52
CA VAL A 124 11.20 15.59 11.26
C VAL A 124 10.18 14.65 11.90
N GLU A 125 10.56 13.43 12.24
CA GLU A 125 9.70 12.44 12.91
C GLU A 125 8.48 11.95 12.13
N LEU A 126 8.27 12.44 10.90
CA LEU A 126 7.44 11.77 9.91
C LEU A 126 7.94 10.33 9.67
N ARG A 127 7.06 9.47 9.17
CA ARG A 127 7.36 8.05 8.99
C ARG A 127 7.09 7.59 7.58
N THR A 128 8.00 6.75 7.11
CA THR A 128 7.96 6.15 5.78
C THR A 128 8.12 4.63 5.86
N THR A 129 7.70 3.96 4.81
CA THR A 129 7.98 2.54 4.56
C THR A 129 8.57 2.37 3.17
N ILE A 130 9.50 1.42 3.00
CA ILE A 130 10.05 1.03 1.69
C ILE A 130 9.81 -0.46 1.49
N ARG A 131 9.08 -0.82 0.43
CA ARG A 131 8.69 -2.21 0.14
C ARG A 131 8.56 -2.45 -1.36
N LEU A 132 8.37 -3.71 -1.75
CA LEU A 132 8.03 -4.02 -3.13
C LEU A 132 6.70 -3.39 -3.51
N LEU A 133 6.67 -2.77 -4.68
CA LEU A 133 5.50 -2.13 -5.23
C LEU A 133 4.33 -3.11 -5.35
N SER A 134 4.58 -4.37 -5.71
CA SER A 134 3.50 -5.35 -5.82
C SER A 134 2.83 -5.66 -4.50
N GLU A 135 3.52 -5.59 -3.36
CA GLU A 135 2.91 -5.76 -2.04
C GLU A 135 1.99 -4.57 -1.73
N THR A 136 2.44 -3.33 -1.97
CA THR A 136 1.58 -2.14 -1.83
C THR A 136 0.35 -2.21 -2.74
N LEU A 137 0.50 -2.63 -4.00
CA LEU A 137 -0.62 -2.77 -4.93
C LEU A 137 -1.63 -3.84 -4.47
N LYS A 138 -1.16 -4.93 -3.86
CA LYS A 138 -2.05 -5.94 -3.27
C LYS A 138 -2.84 -5.37 -2.11
N GLU A 139 -2.23 -4.52 -1.28
CA GLU A 139 -2.93 -3.81 -0.20
C GLU A 139 -4.01 -2.88 -0.73
N GLU A 140 -3.76 -2.14 -1.81
CA GLU A 140 -4.77 -1.30 -2.46
C GLU A 140 -5.96 -2.15 -2.94
N VAL A 141 -5.70 -3.31 -3.57
CA VAL A 141 -6.77 -4.24 -3.97
C VAL A 141 -7.54 -4.76 -2.77
N VAL A 142 -6.86 -5.09 -1.67
CA VAL A 142 -7.49 -5.55 -0.43
C VAL A 142 -8.38 -4.46 0.17
N ALA A 143 -7.97 -3.19 0.14
CA ALA A 143 -8.80 -2.08 0.58
C ALA A 143 -10.13 -2.02 -0.20
N TYR A 144 -10.09 -2.17 -1.54
CA TYR A 144 -11.30 -2.26 -2.36
C TYR A 144 -12.16 -3.49 -2.01
N LEU A 145 -11.55 -4.66 -1.82
CA LEU A 145 -12.27 -5.87 -1.46
C LEU A 145 -12.97 -5.74 -0.10
N ILE A 146 -12.32 -5.18 0.91
CA ILE A 146 -12.92 -4.95 2.23
C ILE A 146 -14.13 -4.01 2.12
N VAL A 147 -14.01 -2.91 1.38
CA VAL A 147 -15.12 -1.97 1.14
C VAL A 147 -16.25 -2.63 0.36
N TYR A 148 -15.94 -3.50 -0.59
CA TYR A 148 -16.95 -4.25 -1.33
C TYR A 148 -17.71 -5.22 -0.40
N PHE A 149 -16.99 -6.02 0.40
CA PHE A 149 -17.59 -6.99 1.31
C PHE A 149 -18.33 -6.36 2.49
N SER A 150 -17.97 -5.16 2.93
CA SER A 150 -18.69 -4.45 3.99
C SER A 150 -20.06 -3.91 3.55
N LYS A 151 -20.33 -3.90 2.25
CA LYS A 151 -21.59 -3.45 1.65
C LYS A 151 -22.50 -4.60 1.17
N LEU A 152 -22.04 -5.85 1.27
CA LEU A 152 -22.87 -7.04 1.04
C LEU A 152 -23.79 -7.31 2.23
#